data_AF-A0A439IH29-F1
#
_entry.id   AF-A0A439IH29-F1
#
_cell.length_a   1.000
_cell.length_b   1.000
_cell.length_c   1.000
_cell.angle_alpha   90.00
_cell.angle_beta   90.00
_cell.angle_gamma   90.00
#
_symmetry.space_group_name_H-M   'P 1'
#
loop_
_entity.id
_entity.type
_entity.pdbx_description
1 polymer ?
#
loop_
_entity_poly.entity_id
_entity_poly.type
_entity_poly.pdbx_seq_one_letter_code
_entity_poly.pdbx_strand_id
1 'polypeptide(L)'
;MARSPVRDGFVERQHFADAAAALWLEGELVHLEDLVLHDAHMDVRTPTHELTRAHAVLRVRRRILSQKPDWALSRDGFLALTGRGGAMPASGQKGREEEGAKASPVQADIHDDAEDDLLAEEFAEIDAILARSSKILSGADVPARTPRSDERPDLIYDLDWNEEERLAEWQAVLAETRELPAVLRAAILLEAWSDIEVLQHAAWLGPQLVAALLRQEGLAGNHLVSLHLGAKNIPRERRRARNRGDRLLASLDGIHEAALAGLKEHDRLVMAKSQMERRLKRRRTSSKLADLVEFVLSRPIVSTGMIQEVLKVSKQGALNLIGELGLREMTGRGRFRAWGIV
;
A
#
# COMPACT_ATOMS: atom_id res chain seq x y z
N MET A 1 6.51 -21.43 -3.50
CA MET A 1 6.37 -20.03 -3.97
C MET A 1 7.29 -19.66 -5.13
N ALA A 2 8.62 -19.78 -5.04
CA ALA A 2 9.56 -19.31 -6.08
C ALA A 2 9.26 -19.79 -7.52
N ARG A 3 8.77 -21.01 -7.68
CA ARG A 3 8.47 -21.63 -8.98
C ARG A 3 6.98 -21.65 -9.36
N SER A 4 6.14 -21.00 -8.55
CA SER A 4 4.68 -21.03 -8.76
C SER A 4 4.30 -20.15 -9.97
N PRO A 5 3.49 -20.64 -10.92
CA PRO A 5 3.04 -19.85 -12.06
C PRO A 5 2.03 -18.74 -11.69
N VAL A 6 1.57 -18.71 -10.44
CA VAL A 6 0.67 -17.68 -9.88
C VAL A 6 1.38 -16.81 -8.83
N ARG A 7 2.72 -16.87 -8.75
CA ARG A 7 3.51 -16.18 -7.71
C ARG A 7 3.21 -14.69 -7.66
N ASP A 8 3.32 -14.00 -8.78
CA ASP A 8 3.23 -12.54 -8.79
C ASP A 8 1.82 -12.06 -8.44
N GLY A 9 0.81 -12.76 -8.97
CA GLY A 9 -0.59 -12.57 -8.59
C GLY A 9 -0.89 -12.84 -7.12
N PHE A 10 -0.26 -13.87 -6.54
CA PHE A 10 -0.36 -14.16 -5.11
C PHE A 10 0.26 -13.04 -4.28
N VAL A 11 1.48 -12.61 -4.62
CA VAL A 11 2.20 -11.55 -3.92
C VAL A 11 1.40 -10.26 -3.92
N GLU A 12 0.88 -9.85 -5.08
CA GLU A 12 0.07 -8.64 -5.20
C GLU A 12 -1.18 -8.71 -4.32
N ARG A 13 -1.93 -9.82 -4.34
CA ARG A 13 -3.10 -9.99 -3.48
C ARG A 13 -2.76 -9.93 -1.99
N GLN A 14 -1.63 -10.52 -1.60
CA GLN A 14 -1.14 -10.43 -0.22
C GLN A 14 -0.74 -9.00 0.18
N HIS A 15 -0.25 -8.18 -0.74
CA HIS A 15 0.02 -6.78 -0.47
C HIS A 15 -1.26 -5.99 -0.20
N PHE A 16 -2.25 -6.10 -1.08
CA PHE A 16 -3.54 -5.42 -0.90
C PHE A 16 -4.29 -5.90 0.34
N ALA A 17 -4.35 -7.21 0.58
CA ALA A 17 -5.06 -7.78 1.71
C ALA A 17 -4.44 -7.36 3.05
N ASP A 18 -3.10 -7.34 3.14
CA ASP A 18 -2.40 -6.89 4.35
C ASP A 18 -2.57 -5.38 4.57
N ALA A 19 -2.53 -4.57 3.51
CA ALA A 19 -2.75 -3.13 3.61
C ALA A 19 -4.16 -2.81 4.12
N ALA A 20 -5.20 -3.43 3.56
CA ALA A 20 -6.57 -3.26 4.07
C ALA A 20 -6.74 -3.79 5.51
N ALA A 21 -6.05 -4.88 5.86
CA ALA A 21 -6.07 -5.43 7.22
C ALA A 21 -5.37 -4.52 8.23
N ALA A 22 -4.32 -3.79 7.84
CA ALA A 22 -3.65 -2.83 8.71
C ALA A 22 -4.63 -1.75 9.20
N LEU A 23 -5.42 -1.18 8.29
CA LEU A 23 -6.43 -0.18 8.63
C LEU A 23 -7.57 -0.77 9.46
N TRP A 24 -8.00 -2.00 9.15
CA TRP A 24 -9.01 -2.69 9.95
C TRP A 24 -8.60 -2.88 11.41
N LEU A 25 -7.33 -3.17 11.66
CA LEU A 25 -6.78 -3.33 13.02
C LEU A 25 -6.77 -2.04 13.82
N GLU A 26 -6.75 -0.90 13.13
CA GLU A 26 -6.85 0.44 13.72
C GLU A 26 -8.30 0.91 13.87
N GLY A 27 -9.28 0.12 13.40
CA GLY A 27 -10.70 0.45 13.45
C GLY A 27 -11.27 1.05 12.17
N GLU A 28 -10.45 1.19 11.12
CA GLU A 28 -10.84 1.81 9.86
C GLU A 28 -11.22 0.77 8.79
N LEU A 29 -12.27 1.04 8.02
CA LEU A 29 -12.72 0.14 6.95
C LEU A 29 -12.29 0.65 5.58
N VAL A 30 -11.37 -0.07 4.94
CA VAL A 30 -11.03 0.17 3.53
C VAL A 30 -11.51 -0.99 2.68
N HIS A 31 -12.34 -0.67 1.68
CA HIS A 31 -12.79 -1.62 0.67
C HIS A 31 -11.62 -1.99 -0.24
N LEU A 32 -11.41 -3.28 -0.46
CA LEU A 32 -10.35 -3.78 -1.33
C LEU A 32 -10.48 -3.22 -2.74
N GLU A 33 -11.71 -3.07 -3.21
CA GLU A 33 -12.01 -2.50 -4.52
C GLU A 33 -11.60 -1.05 -4.67
N ASP A 34 -11.86 -0.23 -3.66
CA ASP A 34 -11.50 1.18 -3.66
C ASP A 34 -9.96 1.31 -3.65
N LEU A 35 -9.26 0.48 -2.86
CA LEU A 35 -7.79 0.47 -2.81
C LEU A 35 -7.15 0.06 -4.15
N VAL A 36 -7.72 -0.91 -4.85
CA VAL A 36 -7.22 -1.36 -6.16
C VAL A 36 -7.46 -0.32 -7.24
N LEU A 37 -8.62 0.33 -7.21
CA LEU A 37 -8.94 1.41 -8.16
C LEU A 37 -8.07 2.64 -7.92
N HIS A 38 -7.85 3.01 -6.65
CA HIS A 38 -6.95 4.08 -6.27
C HIS A 38 -5.51 3.83 -6.72
N ASP A 39 -4.99 2.62 -6.48
CA ASP A 39 -3.66 2.22 -6.96
C ASP A 39 -3.53 2.27 -8.50
N ALA A 40 -4.64 2.06 -9.21
CA ALA A 40 -4.72 2.16 -10.65
C ALA A 40 -5.01 3.60 -11.15
N HIS A 41 -5.07 4.61 -10.28
CA HIS A 41 -5.45 5.99 -10.62
C HIS A 41 -6.84 6.06 -11.30
N MET A 42 -7.74 5.15 -10.92
CA MET A 42 -9.11 5.03 -11.42
C MET A 42 -10.11 5.27 -10.30
N ASP A 43 -9.79 6.24 -9.43
CA ASP A 43 -10.66 6.64 -8.33
C ASP A 43 -12.06 6.99 -8.83
N VAL A 44 -13.06 6.44 -8.16
CA VAL A 44 -14.48 6.70 -8.47
C VAL A 44 -14.98 7.95 -7.73
N ARG A 45 -14.32 8.28 -6.63
CA ARG A 45 -14.64 9.36 -5.70
C ARG A 45 -13.34 9.90 -5.14
N THR A 46 -13.38 11.11 -4.58
CA THR A 46 -12.26 11.69 -3.85
C THR A 46 -11.73 10.69 -2.81
N PRO A 47 -10.42 10.38 -2.80
CA PRO A 47 -9.84 9.43 -1.86
C PRO A 47 -10.08 9.85 -0.41
N THR A 48 -10.56 8.92 0.41
CA THR A 48 -10.68 9.17 1.85
C THR A 48 -9.31 9.10 2.51
N HIS A 49 -9.18 9.67 3.71
CA HIS A 49 -7.93 9.63 4.46
C HIS A 49 -7.47 8.18 4.74
N GLU A 50 -8.41 7.29 5.05
CA GLU A 50 -8.16 5.87 5.31
C GLU A 50 -7.65 5.16 4.04
N LEU A 51 -8.20 5.51 2.88
CA LEU A 51 -7.77 4.98 1.58
C LEU A 51 -6.32 5.39 1.27
N THR A 52 -5.99 6.66 1.47
CA THR A 52 -4.62 7.19 1.33
C THR A 52 -3.64 6.50 2.28
N ARG A 53 -4.04 6.26 3.53
CA ARG A 53 -3.22 5.53 4.51
C ARG A 53 -3.03 4.06 4.12
N ALA A 54 -4.07 3.37 3.65
CA ALA A 54 -3.95 2.00 3.14
C ALA A 54 -3.01 1.92 1.93
N HIS A 55 -3.07 2.92 1.04
CA HIS A 55 -2.16 3.02 -0.09
C HIS A 55 -0.71 3.23 0.35
N ALA A 56 -0.46 4.00 1.41
CA ALA A 56 0.88 4.14 1.99
C ALA A 56 1.44 2.79 2.49
N VAL A 57 0.63 1.98 3.17
CA VAL A 57 1.02 0.61 3.60
C VAL A 57 1.34 -0.27 2.38
N LEU A 58 0.49 -0.23 1.35
CA LEU A 58 0.69 -0.96 0.09
C LEU A 58 2.01 -0.58 -0.60
N ARG A 59 2.30 0.72 -0.70
CA ARG A 59 3.54 1.24 -1.29
C ARG A 59 4.77 0.81 -0.52
N VAL A 60 4.73 0.88 0.82
CA VAL A 60 5.84 0.40 1.67
C VAL A 60 6.09 -1.09 1.46
N ARG A 61 5.03 -1.90 1.43
CA ARG A 61 5.15 -3.36 1.18
C ARG A 61 5.82 -3.66 -0.15
N ARG A 62 5.37 -3.03 -1.24
CA ARG A 62 5.98 -3.20 -2.57
C ARG A 62 7.44 -2.70 -2.59
N ARG A 63 7.73 -1.58 -1.92
CA ARG A 63 9.10 -1.04 -1.81
C ARG A 63 10.03 -2.00 -1.07
N ILE A 64 9.61 -2.58 0.04
CA ILE A 64 10.42 -3.58 0.77
C ILE A 64 10.70 -4.79 -0.12
N LEU A 65 9.68 -5.29 -0.84
CA LEU A 65 9.84 -6.48 -1.66
C LEU A 65 10.72 -6.25 -2.90
N SER A 66 10.68 -5.06 -3.51
CA SER A 66 11.50 -4.72 -4.68
C SER A 66 12.99 -4.54 -4.36
N GLN A 67 13.33 -4.39 -3.08
CA GLN A 67 14.69 -4.25 -2.59
C GLN A 67 15.29 -5.61 -2.16
N LYS A 68 16.61 -5.62 -1.90
CA LYS A 68 17.30 -6.81 -1.36
C LYS A 68 16.66 -7.27 -0.03
N PRO A 69 16.71 -8.58 0.30
CA PRO A 69 16.10 -9.12 1.53
C PRO A 69 16.46 -8.40 2.82
N ASP A 70 17.69 -7.90 2.94
CA ASP A 70 18.26 -7.21 4.10
C ASP A 70 18.05 -5.70 4.11
N TRP A 71 17.51 -5.11 3.03
CA TRP A 71 17.45 -3.66 2.87
C TRP A 71 16.61 -2.97 3.95
N ALA A 72 15.41 -3.47 4.26
CA ALA A 72 14.49 -2.77 5.17
C ALA A 72 15.03 -2.63 6.60
N LEU A 73 15.88 -3.56 7.04
CA LEU A 73 16.53 -3.55 8.35
C LEU A 73 17.97 -3.01 8.29
N SER A 74 18.47 -2.68 7.10
CA SER A 74 19.70 -1.90 6.95
C SER A 74 19.47 -0.46 7.43
N ARG A 75 20.54 0.24 7.79
CA ARG A 75 20.49 1.65 8.20
C ARG A 75 19.72 2.52 7.20
N ASP A 76 20.02 2.38 5.91
CA ASP A 76 19.43 3.23 4.86
C ASP A 76 17.95 2.91 4.64
N GLY A 77 17.61 1.63 4.56
CA GLY A 77 16.21 1.22 4.37
C GLY A 77 15.35 1.57 5.57
N PHE A 78 15.89 1.40 6.78
CA PHE A 78 15.22 1.73 8.01
C PHE A 78 14.91 3.24 8.10
N LEU A 79 15.90 4.11 7.88
CA LEU A 79 15.70 5.57 7.84
C LEU A 79 14.69 5.97 6.76
N ALA A 80 14.75 5.35 5.58
CA ALA A 80 13.84 5.65 4.48
C ALA A 80 12.40 5.21 4.72
N LEU A 81 12.16 4.23 5.60
CA LEU A 81 10.83 3.73 5.96
C LEU A 81 10.22 4.51 7.13
N THR A 82 11.03 5.01 8.05
CA THR A 82 10.57 5.81 9.20
C THR A 82 10.42 7.30 8.87
N GLY A 83 10.57 7.71 7.60
CA GLY A 83 10.49 9.11 7.18
C GLY A 83 11.70 9.96 7.59
N ARG A 84 12.80 9.34 8.04
CA ARG A 84 14.02 10.02 8.54
C ARG A 84 15.14 10.09 7.49
N GLY A 85 15.00 9.39 6.37
CA GLY A 85 15.79 9.63 5.16
C GLY A 85 15.12 10.74 4.37
N GLY A 86 15.69 11.94 4.38
CA GLY A 86 15.12 13.15 3.78
C GLY A 86 14.49 12.93 2.40
N ALA A 87 13.48 13.75 2.07
CA ALA A 87 12.72 13.66 0.83
C ALA A 87 13.63 13.52 -0.39
N MET A 88 13.73 12.29 -0.92
CA MET A 88 14.34 12.08 -2.21
C MET A 88 13.35 12.55 -3.28
N PRO A 89 13.79 13.39 -4.23
CA PRO A 89 12.90 13.93 -5.25
C PRO A 89 12.32 12.78 -6.05
N ALA A 90 11.01 12.87 -6.31
CA ALA A 90 10.36 12.02 -7.29
C ALA A 90 11.16 12.10 -8.59
N SER A 91 11.71 10.97 -9.03
CA SER A 91 12.38 10.84 -10.32
C SER A 91 11.34 11.00 -11.43
N GLY A 92 11.04 12.25 -11.78
CA GLY A 92 10.26 12.63 -12.96
C GLY A 92 11.15 12.55 -14.19
N GLN A 93 10.71 11.74 -15.14
CA GLN A 93 11.31 11.59 -16.46
C GLN A 93 11.55 12.96 -17.13
N LYS A 94 12.78 13.18 -17.60
CA LYS A 94 13.09 14.20 -18.60
C LYS A 94 12.32 13.88 -19.89
N GLY A 95 11.16 14.49 -20.05
CA GLY A 95 10.45 14.64 -21.31
C GLY A 95 10.80 15.99 -21.93
N ARG A 96 11.44 15.93 -23.09
CA ARG A 96 11.85 17.03 -23.96
C ARG A 96 10.72 18.04 -24.20
N GLU A 97 11.04 19.32 -24.06
CA GLU A 97 10.30 20.45 -24.62
C GLU A 97 10.42 20.42 -26.15
N GLU A 98 9.30 20.62 -26.84
CA GLU A 98 9.25 21.20 -28.19
C GLU A 98 7.90 21.92 -28.39
N GLU A 99 7.97 23.04 -29.09
CA GLU A 99 7.09 24.21 -29.04
C GLU A 99 5.79 24.11 -29.86
N GLY A 100 4.74 24.80 -29.37
CA GLY A 100 3.95 25.78 -30.14
C GLY A 100 2.81 25.31 -31.08
N ALA A 101 1.56 25.68 -30.74
CA ALA A 101 0.69 26.58 -31.54
C ALA A 101 -0.83 26.51 -31.16
N LYS A 102 -1.31 27.63 -30.60
CA LYS A 102 -2.62 28.35 -30.70
C LYS A 102 -3.95 27.63 -31.06
N ALA A 103 -4.91 27.77 -30.12
CA ALA A 103 -6.31 28.31 -30.20
C ALA A 103 -7.33 27.69 -31.19
N SER A 104 -8.63 27.46 -30.92
CA SER A 104 -9.61 27.63 -29.81
C SER A 104 -10.96 26.98 -30.28
N PRO A 105 -12.17 27.22 -29.69
CA PRO A 105 -12.81 26.52 -28.57
C PRO A 105 -14.15 25.82 -28.92
N VAL A 106 -14.61 24.86 -28.10
CA VAL A 106 -16.06 24.65 -27.84
C VAL A 106 -16.27 24.26 -26.38
N GLN A 107 -17.11 25.05 -25.71
CA GLN A 107 -17.54 25.00 -24.32
C GLN A 107 -18.28 23.72 -23.94
N ALA A 108 -18.06 23.28 -22.70
CA ALA A 108 -19.11 22.79 -21.82
C ALA A 108 -18.73 23.18 -20.39
N ASP A 109 -19.31 24.30 -19.93
CA ASP A 109 -19.21 24.82 -18.57
C ASP A 109 -19.79 23.85 -17.55
N ILE A 110 -18.96 23.41 -16.62
CA ILE A 110 -19.32 23.30 -15.20
C ILE A 110 -18.07 23.80 -14.44
N HIS A 111 -17.97 25.12 -14.27
CA HIS A 111 -16.98 25.75 -13.40
C HIS A 111 -17.43 25.57 -11.94
N ASP A 112 -16.62 24.90 -11.13
CA ASP A 112 -16.66 25.04 -9.67
C ASP A 112 -15.58 26.07 -9.31
N ASP A 113 -15.96 27.35 -9.36
CA ASP A 113 -15.06 28.49 -9.15
C ASP A 113 -14.40 28.51 -7.75
N ALA A 114 -14.81 27.65 -6.83
CA ALA A 114 -14.22 27.52 -5.51
C ALA A 114 -12.92 26.68 -5.48
N GLU A 115 -12.74 25.74 -6.41
CA GLU A 115 -11.53 24.88 -6.44
C GLU A 115 -10.35 25.56 -7.16
N ASP A 116 -10.61 26.38 -8.18
CA ASP A 116 -9.56 27.16 -8.85
C ASP A 116 -8.98 28.25 -7.93
N ASP A 117 -9.80 28.85 -7.06
CA ASP A 117 -9.34 29.88 -6.10
C ASP A 117 -8.47 29.28 -4.99
N LEU A 118 -8.81 28.09 -4.48
CA LEU A 118 -8.02 27.38 -3.46
C LEU A 118 -6.69 26.86 -4.01
N LEU A 119 -6.69 26.30 -5.22
CA LEU A 119 -5.45 25.81 -5.85
C LEU A 119 -4.55 27.00 -6.27
N ALA A 120 -5.13 28.12 -6.72
CA ALA A 120 -4.39 29.35 -7.00
C ALA A 120 -3.80 29.98 -5.73
N GLU A 121 -4.50 29.93 -4.60
CA GLU A 121 -3.98 30.35 -3.29
C GLU A 121 -2.80 29.46 -2.86
N GLU A 122 -2.88 28.13 -3.03
CA GLU A 122 -1.79 27.21 -2.72
C GLU A 122 -0.56 27.44 -3.62
N PHE A 123 -0.75 27.66 -4.93
CA PHE A 123 0.35 28.00 -5.84
C PHE A 123 0.97 29.38 -5.54
N ALA A 124 0.16 30.37 -5.19
CA ALA A 124 0.64 31.69 -4.77
C ALA A 124 1.44 31.61 -3.46
N GLU A 125 1.05 30.73 -2.53
CA GLU A 125 1.79 30.49 -1.29
C GLU A 125 3.15 29.84 -1.57
N ILE A 126 3.21 28.88 -2.50
CA ILE A 126 4.47 28.26 -2.95
C ILE A 126 5.37 29.27 -3.65
N ASP A 127 4.85 30.09 -4.55
CA ASP A 127 5.61 31.14 -5.24
C ASP A 127 6.13 32.21 -4.26
N ALA A 128 5.34 32.57 -3.25
CA ALA A 128 5.77 33.48 -2.19
C ALA A 128 6.88 32.89 -1.29
N ILE A 129 6.91 31.56 -1.12
CA ILE A 129 7.99 30.85 -0.41
C ILE A 129 9.25 30.78 -1.27
N LEU A 130 9.12 30.52 -2.57
CA LEU A 130 10.23 30.49 -3.52
C LEU A 130 10.87 31.88 -3.68
N ALA A 131 10.06 32.93 -3.80
CA ALA A 131 10.53 34.32 -3.87
C ALA A 131 11.24 34.76 -2.58
N ARG A 132 10.76 34.32 -1.40
CA ARG A 132 11.44 34.58 -0.12
C ARG A 132 12.75 33.80 0.01
N SER A 133 12.76 32.53 -0.40
CA SER A 133 13.98 31.71 -0.38
C SER A 133 15.04 32.29 -1.33
N SER A 134 14.64 32.76 -2.51
CA SER A 134 15.53 33.46 -3.44
C SER A 134 16.07 34.78 -2.86
N LYS A 135 15.26 35.53 -2.10
CA LYS A 135 15.70 36.77 -1.43
C LYS A 135 16.68 36.52 -0.29
N ILE A 136 16.46 35.48 0.51
CA ILE A 136 17.37 35.06 1.58
C ILE A 136 18.71 34.57 1.00
N LEU A 137 18.66 33.79 -0.08
CA LEU A 137 19.87 33.33 -0.78
C LEU A 137 20.64 34.48 -1.44
N SER A 138 19.97 35.58 -1.80
CA SER A 138 20.61 36.81 -2.29
C SER A 138 21.15 37.74 -1.19
N GLY A 139 21.10 37.31 0.08
CA GLY A 139 21.71 38.04 1.20
C GLY A 139 20.92 39.27 1.68
N ALA A 140 19.63 39.35 1.38
CA ALA A 140 18.76 40.41 1.87
C ALA A 140 18.22 40.08 3.28
N ASP A 141 18.23 41.07 4.17
CA ASP A 141 17.73 40.94 5.54
C ASP A 141 16.19 40.96 5.56
N VAL A 142 15.56 39.90 6.08
CA VAL A 142 14.10 39.74 6.11
C VAL A 142 13.63 39.73 7.57
N PRO A 143 12.62 40.54 7.96
CA PRO A 143 12.17 40.63 9.34
C PRO A 143 11.62 39.29 9.86
N ALA A 144 11.92 38.99 11.12
CA ALA A 144 11.52 37.77 11.80
C ALA A 144 9.99 37.63 11.90
N ARG A 145 9.54 36.40 11.68
CA ARG A 145 8.17 35.88 11.65
C ARG A 145 7.29 36.43 12.79
N THR A 146 6.15 37.04 12.46
CA THR A 146 4.97 36.97 13.34
C THR A 146 4.44 35.53 13.29
N PRO A 147 4.22 34.85 14.43
CA PRO A 147 3.70 33.49 14.42
C PRO A 147 2.35 33.51 13.72
N ARG A 148 2.20 32.69 12.66
CA ARG A 148 0.88 32.26 12.21
C ARG A 148 0.23 31.58 13.42
N SER A 149 -0.97 32.00 13.78
CA SER A 149 -1.82 31.20 14.65
C SER A 149 -2.08 29.88 13.93
N ASP A 150 -1.32 28.85 14.30
CA ASP A 150 -1.64 27.47 14.00
C ASP A 150 -2.93 27.14 14.75
N GLU A 151 -4.08 27.49 14.18
CA GLU A 151 -5.37 26.92 14.57
C GLU A 151 -5.54 25.53 13.92
N ARG A 152 -4.49 24.70 13.99
CA ARG A 152 -4.68 23.26 14.11
C ARG A 152 -5.01 23.03 15.58
N PRO A 153 -6.01 22.23 15.94
CA PRO A 153 -6.23 21.94 17.35
C PRO A 153 -4.94 21.37 17.92
N ASP A 154 -4.33 22.10 18.84
CA ASP A 154 -3.19 21.76 19.71
C ASP A 154 -3.58 20.64 20.70
N LEU A 155 -4.35 19.66 20.22
CA LEU A 155 -4.92 18.58 21.01
C LEU A 155 -4.18 17.29 20.64
N ILE A 156 -3.28 16.93 21.56
CA ILE A 156 -2.56 15.66 21.71
C ILE A 156 -1.23 15.56 20.94
N TYR A 157 -0.31 16.51 21.16
CA TYR A 157 1.12 16.23 21.02
C TYR A 157 1.69 15.99 22.43
N ASP A 158 2.14 14.76 22.69
CA ASP A 158 2.95 14.49 23.88
C ASP A 158 4.37 14.97 23.57
N LEU A 159 4.72 16.15 24.09
CA LEU A 159 6.02 16.80 23.85
C LEU A 159 7.20 15.95 24.35
N ASP A 160 6.95 14.99 25.24
CA ASP A 160 7.95 14.07 25.78
C ASP A 160 8.08 12.77 24.96
N TRP A 161 7.37 12.64 23.84
CA TRP A 161 7.42 11.43 23.00
C TRP A 161 8.71 11.32 22.19
N ASN A 162 9.73 10.69 22.78
CA ASN A 162 11.01 10.44 22.13
C ASN A 162 10.97 9.22 21.19
N GLU A 163 10.57 9.43 19.93
CA GLU A 163 10.57 8.36 18.92
C GLU A 163 11.97 7.84 18.58
N GLU A 164 13.06 8.57 18.87
CA GLU A 164 14.41 8.09 18.58
C GLU A 164 14.85 7.03 19.58
N GLU A 165 14.62 7.31 20.87
CA GLU A 165 14.92 6.39 21.97
C GLU A 165 14.10 5.11 21.90
N ARG A 166 12.78 5.22 21.72
CA ARG A 166 11.87 4.07 21.56
C ARG A 166 12.25 3.18 20.38
N LEU A 167 12.73 3.80 19.32
CA LEU A 167 13.17 3.10 18.13
C LEU A 167 14.53 2.40 18.33
N ALA A 168 15.45 3.04 19.05
CA ALA A 168 16.69 2.42 19.48
C ALA A 168 16.44 1.24 20.44
N GLU A 169 15.47 1.36 21.35
CA GLU A 169 15.03 0.28 22.23
C GLU A 169 14.51 -0.92 21.43
N TRP A 170 13.63 -0.70 20.45
CA TRP A 170 13.15 -1.79 19.59
C TRP A 170 14.28 -2.43 18.76
N GLN A 171 15.25 -1.64 18.29
CA GLN A 171 16.44 -2.16 17.61
C GLN A 171 17.34 -2.99 18.54
N ALA A 172 17.42 -2.66 19.83
CA ALA A 172 18.11 -3.49 20.82
C ALA A 172 17.43 -4.86 20.96
N VAL A 173 16.09 -4.90 21.05
CA VAL A 173 15.32 -6.16 21.05
C VAL A 173 15.58 -6.98 19.77
N LEU A 174 15.68 -6.32 18.61
CA LEU A 174 16.01 -6.97 17.33
C LEU A 174 17.40 -7.63 17.35
N ALA A 175 18.38 -7.03 18.03
CA ALA A 175 19.73 -7.57 18.16
C ALA A 175 19.80 -8.71 19.20
N GLU A 176 19.16 -8.55 20.36
CA GLU A 176 19.14 -9.54 21.45
C GLU A 176 18.47 -10.85 21.05
N THR A 177 17.48 -10.79 20.16
CA THR A 177 16.69 -11.94 19.73
C THR A 177 17.29 -12.70 18.55
N ARG A 178 18.50 -12.34 18.08
CA ARG A 178 19.11 -12.88 16.85
C ARG A 178 19.29 -14.40 16.85
N GLU A 179 19.62 -14.98 18.00
CA GLU A 179 19.87 -16.43 18.15
C GLU A 179 18.58 -17.25 18.29
N LEU A 180 17.41 -16.59 18.36
CA LEU A 180 16.13 -17.28 18.49
C LEU A 180 15.60 -17.74 17.12
N PRO A 181 14.76 -18.80 17.09
CA PRO A 181 14.06 -19.20 15.87
C PRO A 181 13.27 -18.03 15.26
N ALA A 182 13.32 -17.88 13.93
CA ALA A 182 12.78 -16.71 13.23
C ALA A 182 11.32 -16.37 13.56
N VAL A 183 10.46 -17.39 13.76
CA VAL A 183 9.05 -17.20 14.13
C VAL A 183 8.90 -16.66 15.56
N LEU A 184 9.67 -17.19 16.51
CA LEU A 184 9.66 -16.71 17.88
C LEU A 184 10.20 -15.27 17.96
N ARG A 185 11.31 -15.01 17.25
CA ARG A 185 11.88 -13.68 17.09
C ARG A 185 10.87 -12.68 16.54
N ALA A 186 10.15 -13.05 15.47
CA ALA A 186 9.10 -12.21 14.89
C ALA A 186 7.97 -11.91 15.89
N ALA A 187 7.50 -12.92 16.63
CA ALA A 187 6.45 -12.73 17.63
C ALA A 187 6.88 -11.79 18.76
N ILE A 188 8.12 -11.92 19.25
CA ILE A 188 8.70 -11.01 20.27
C ILE A 188 8.78 -9.58 19.72
N LEU A 189 9.21 -9.40 18.48
CA LEU A 189 9.36 -8.06 17.87
C LEU A 189 8.02 -7.36 17.60
N LEU A 190 6.98 -8.11 17.23
CA LEU A 190 5.62 -7.57 17.09
C LEU A 190 5.06 -7.11 18.44
N GLU A 191 5.30 -7.89 19.48
CA GLU A 191 4.89 -7.59 20.84
C GLU A 191 5.65 -6.36 21.38
N ALA A 192 6.97 -6.37 21.27
CA ALA A 192 7.83 -5.24 21.67
C ALA A 192 7.49 -3.95 20.92
N TRP A 193 7.20 -4.01 19.62
CA TRP A 193 6.78 -2.82 18.87
C TRP A 193 5.51 -2.17 19.45
N SER A 194 4.58 -3.01 19.92
CA SER A 194 3.31 -2.56 20.48
C SER A 194 3.44 -2.09 21.93
N ASP A 195 4.34 -2.71 22.70
CA ASP A 195 4.58 -2.40 24.12
C ASP A 195 5.44 -1.13 24.28
N ILE A 196 6.45 -0.97 23.42
CA ILE A 196 7.31 0.23 23.35
C ILE A 196 6.58 1.39 22.66
N GLU A 197 5.50 1.14 21.90
CA GLU A 197 4.80 2.16 21.11
C GLU A 197 5.78 2.97 20.24
N VAL A 198 6.49 2.30 19.33
CA VAL A 198 7.70 2.86 18.70
C VAL A 198 7.46 4.15 17.91
N LEU A 199 6.38 4.19 17.11
CA LEU A 199 6.02 5.34 16.27
C LEU A 199 4.59 5.77 16.58
N GLN A 200 4.40 7.06 16.80
CA GLN A 200 3.09 7.60 17.18
C GLN A 200 2.09 7.55 16.01
N HIS A 201 2.55 7.88 14.80
CA HIS A 201 1.69 8.04 13.62
C HIS A 201 1.80 6.88 12.60
N ALA A 202 2.69 5.92 12.86
CA ALA A 202 3.01 4.83 11.93
C ALA A 202 3.15 3.48 12.63
N ALA A 203 2.28 3.19 13.60
CA ALA A 203 2.25 1.90 14.30
C ALA A 203 2.15 0.69 13.35
N TRP A 204 1.51 0.86 12.17
CA TRP A 204 1.43 -0.13 11.10
C TRP A 204 2.79 -0.52 10.48
N LEU A 205 3.86 0.26 10.70
CA LEU A 205 5.17 -0.01 10.11
C LEU A 205 5.89 -1.20 10.77
N GLY A 206 5.69 -1.41 12.08
CA GLY A 206 6.33 -2.49 12.84
C GLY A 206 6.13 -3.87 12.20
N PRO A 207 4.89 -4.29 11.94
CA PRO A 207 4.65 -5.54 11.24
C PRO A 207 5.27 -5.61 9.84
N GLN A 208 5.46 -4.48 9.15
CA GLN A 208 6.17 -4.47 7.85
C GLN A 208 7.67 -4.76 8.01
N LEU A 209 8.30 -4.21 9.04
CA LEU A 209 9.70 -4.49 9.38
C LEU A 209 9.89 -5.95 9.83
N VAL A 210 8.95 -6.49 10.62
CA VAL A 210 8.97 -7.91 11.02
C VAL A 210 8.73 -8.84 9.82
N ALA A 211 7.83 -8.48 8.89
CA ALA A 211 7.67 -9.24 7.65
C ALA A 211 8.96 -9.21 6.80
N ALA A 212 9.68 -8.09 6.79
CA ALA A 212 10.98 -7.99 6.14
C ALA A 212 12.03 -8.87 6.82
N LEU A 213 12.03 -8.94 8.16
CA LEU A 213 12.89 -9.87 8.91
C LEU A 213 12.66 -11.32 8.48
N LEU A 214 11.39 -11.77 8.45
CA LEU A 214 11.04 -13.14 8.03
C LEU A 214 11.46 -13.44 6.58
N ARG A 215 11.50 -12.42 5.72
CA ARG A 215 12.03 -12.53 4.36
C ARG A 215 13.56 -12.63 4.37
N GLN A 216 14.24 -11.79 5.15
CA GLN A 216 15.70 -11.78 5.29
C GLN A 216 16.23 -13.12 5.82
N GLU A 217 15.57 -13.69 6.83
CA GLU A 217 15.89 -14.99 7.43
C GLU A 217 15.49 -16.18 6.53
N GLY A 218 14.96 -15.92 5.33
CA GLY A 218 14.66 -16.93 4.32
C GLY A 218 13.31 -17.63 4.46
N LEU A 219 12.64 -17.56 5.62
CA LEU A 219 11.34 -18.20 5.87
C LEU A 219 10.28 -17.77 4.84
N ALA A 220 10.29 -16.49 4.47
CA ALA A 220 9.43 -15.92 3.45
C ALA A 220 10.21 -15.35 2.26
N GLY A 221 11.37 -15.89 1.89
CA GLY A 221 12.33 -15.25 0.97
C GLY A 221 11.81 -14.78 -0.41
N ASN A 222 10.63 -15.22 -0.85
CA ASN A 222 10.03 -14.88 -2.15
C ASN A 222 8.79 -13.96 -2.08
N HIS A 223 8.35 -13.56 -0.89
CA HIS A 223 7.18 -12.72 -0.65
C HIS A 223 7.32 -11.95 0.68
N LEU A 224 6.35 -11.11 1.04
CA LEU A 224 6.24 -10.55 2.39
C LEU A 224 5.05 -11.17 3.09
N VAL A 225 5.26 -11.65 4.31
CA VAL A 225 4.19 -12.23 5.13
C VAL A 225 3.12 -11.16 5.39
N SER A 226 1.85 -11.53 5.31
CA SER A 226 0.70 -10.64 5.58
C SER A 226 0.36 -10.67 7.07
N LEU A 227 1.22 -10.08 7.90
CA LEU A 227 1.09 -10.12 9.36
C LEU A 227 -0.15 -9.38 9.88
N HIS A 228 -0.57 -8.29 9.24
CA HIS A 228 -1.83 -7.62 9.61
C HIS A 228 -3.03 -8.49 9.26
N LEU A 229 -3.00 -9.17 8.11
CA LEU A 229 -4.08 -10.10 7.72
C LEU A 229 -4.22 -11.24 8.73
N GLY A 230 -3.10 -11.81 9.18
CA GLY A 230 -3.11 -12.83 10.24
C GLY A 230 -3.62 -12.30 11.58
N ALA A 231 -3.10 -11.15 12.03
CA ALA A 231 -3.52 -10.52 13.27
C ALA A 231 -5.01 -10.14 13.28
N LYS A 232 -5.57 -9.76 12.12
CA LYS A 232 -7.01 -9.47 11.96
C LYS A 232 -7.90 -10.65 12.36
N ASN A 233 -7.44 -11.89 12.17
CA ASN A 233 -8.18 -13.10 12.53
C ASN A 233 -8.05 -13.47 14.02
N ILE A 234 -7.20 -12.77 14.77
CA ILE A 234 -7.04 -13.01 16.21
C ILE A 234 -7.99 -12.10 17.00
N PRO A 235 -8.75 -12.64 17.98
CA PRO A 235 -9.63 -11.84 18.84
C PRO A 235 -8.90 -10.66 19.48
N ARG A 236 -9.57 -9.50 19.53
CA ARG A 236 -8.98 -8.25 20.04
C ARG A 236 -8.52 -8.41 21.49
N GLU A 237 -9.28 -9.14 22.30
CA GLU A 237 -9.01 -9.39 23.72
C GLU A 237 -7.70 -10.13 23.92
N ARG A 238 -7.37 -11.07 23.02
CA ARG A 238 -6.09 -11.79 23.04
C ARG A 238 -4.94 -10.90 22.58
N ARG A 239 -5.13 -10.15 21.49
CA ARG A 239 -4.11 -9.21 20.97
C ARG A 239 -3.75 -8.10 21.96
N ARG A 240 -4.73 -7.64 22.75
CA ARG A 240 -4.58 -6.58 23.75
C ARG A 240 -4.62 -7.12 25.19
N ALA A 241 -4.25 -8.38 25.39
CA ALA A 241 -4.21 -8.99 26.71
C ALA A 241 -3.23 -8.23 27.63
N ARG A 242 -3.58 -8.13 28.92
CA ARG A 242 -2.70 -7.48 29.91
C ARG A 242 -1.41 -8.26 30.14
N ASN A 243 -1.50 -9.58 30.11
CA ASN A 243 -0.35 -10.47 30.25
C ASN A 243 0.44 -10.53 28.95
N ARG A 244 1.74 -10.27 29.03
CA ARG A 244 2.70 -10.37 27.92
C ARG A 244 2.71 -11.76 27.27
N GLY A 245 2.63 -12.83 28.06
CA GLY A 245 2.62 -14.20 27.55
C GLY A 245 1.43 -14.47 26.62
N ASP A 246 0.25 -13.96 26.98
CA ASP A 246 -0.96 -14.10 26.16
C ASP A 246 -0.86 -13.30 24.85
N ARG A 247 -0.27 -12.09 24.89
CA ARG A 247 0.02 -11.30 23.69
C ARG A 247 1.03 -11.99 22.78
N LEU A 248 2.07 -12.61 23.34
CA LEU A 248 3.06 -13.35 22.58
C LEU A 248 2.44 -14.57 21.87
N LEU A 249 1.58 -15.33 22.58
CA LEU A 249 0.80 -16.42 21.98
C LEU A 249 -0.13 -15.90 20.87
N ALA A 250 -0.78 -14.75 21.08
CA ALA A 250 -1.60 -14.10 20.07
C ALA A 250 -0.79 -13.71 18.82
N SER A 251 0.44 -13.23 18.98
CA SER A 251 1.36 -12.92 17.87
C SER A 251 1.76 -14.19 17.10
N LEU A 252 2.06 -15.29 17.81
CA LEU A 252 2.38 -16.58 17.17
C LEU A 252 1.18 -17.13 16.38
N ASP A 253 -0.01 -17.10 16.96
CA ASP A 253 -1.24 -17.50 16.28
C ASP A 253 -1.51 -16.59 15.07
N GLY A 254 -1.26 -15.28 15.19
CA GLY A 254 -1.37 -14.34 14.07
C GLY A 254 -0.43 -14.68 12.90
N ILE A 255 0.82 -15.07 13.18
CA ILE A 255 1.76 -15.53 12.15
C ILE A 255 1.26 -16.83 11.50
N HIS A 256 0.71 -17.76 12.31
CA HIS A 256 0.11 -18.99 11.81
C HIS A 256 -1.09 -18.72 10.88
N GLU A 257 -2.02 -17.85 11.29
CA GLU A 257 -3.17 -17.43 10.49
C GLU A 257 -2.77 -16.74 9.19
N ALA A 258 -1.71 -15.90 9.21
CA ALA A 258 -1.17 -15.30 8.00
C ALA A 258 -0.66 -16.36 7.01
N ALA A 259 0.00 -17.42 7.51
CA ALA A 259 0.48 -18.52 6.68
C ALA A 259 -0.68 -19.34 6.09
N LEU A 260 -1.68 -19.69 6.90
CA LEU A 260 -2.88 -20.41 6.44
C LEU A 260 -3.66 -19.62 5.38
N ALA A 261 -3.87 -18.32 5.61
CA ALA A 261 -4.53 -17.45 4.65
C ALA A 261 -3.75 -17.39 3.32
N GLY A 262 -2.42 -17.33 3.39
CA GLY A 262 -1.56 -17.39 2.21
C GLY A 262 -1.67 -18.71 1.44
N LEU A 263 -1.62 -19.86 2.13
CA LEU A 263 -1.78 -21.17 1.48
C LEU A 263 -3.14 -21.28 0.77
N LYS A 264 -4.22 -20.87 1.44
CA LYS A 264 -5.57 -20.89 0.86
C LYS A 264 -5.68 -20.02 -0.38
N GLU A 265 -5.10 -18.82 -0.36
CA GLU A 265 -5.13 -17.94 -1.53
C GLU A 265 -4.27 -18.48 -2.68
N HIS A 266 -3.12 -19.07 -2.38
CA HIS A 266 -2.27 -19.71 -3.39
C HIS A 266 -3.01 -20.87 -4.09
N ASP A 267 -3.61 -21.78 -3.32
CA ASP A 267 -4.37 -22.92 -3.86
C ASP A 267 -5.55 -22.44 -4.72
N ARG A 268 -6.26 -21.41 -4.25
CA ARG A 268 -7.36 -20.77 -4.99
C ARG A 268 -6.89 -20.25 -6.35
N LEU A 269 -5.75 -19.56 -6.40
CA LEU A 269 -5.20 -19.04 -7.66
C LEU A 269 -4.73 -20.16 -8.61
N VAL A 270 -4.11 -21.22 -8.09
CA VAL A 270 -3.71 -22.38 -8.89
C VAL A 270 -4.93 -23.06 -9.52
N MET A 271 -5.99 -23.28 -8.73
CA MET A 271 -7.24 -23.84 -9.22
C MET A 271 -7.88 -22.94 -10.28
N ALA A 272 -7.96 -21.64 -10.02
CA ALA A 272 -8.52 -20.67 -10.95
C ALA A 272 -7.76 -20.61 -12.27
N LYS A 273 -6.42 -20.54 -12.25
CA LYS A 273 -5.58 -20.58 -13.46
C LYS A 273 -5.86 -21.84 -14.26
N SER A 274 -5.86 -23.00 -13.59
CA SER A 274 -6.13 -24.30 -14.23
C SER A 274 -7.51 -24.37 -14.90
N GLN A 275 -8.54 -23.77 -14.28
CA GLN A 275 -9.89 -23.72 -14.85
C GLN A 275 -9.96 -22.78 -16.06
N MET A 276 -9.33 -21.61 -15.98
CA MET A 276 -9.30 -20.64 -17.08
C MET A 276 -8.53 -21.16 -18.29
N GLU A 277 -7.37 -21.80 -18.09
CA GLU A 277 -6.57 -22.39 -19.19
C GLU A 277 -7.34 -23.47 -19.96
N ARG A 278 -8.21 -24.23 -19.30
CA ARG A 278 -9.09 -25.20 -19.99
C ARG A 278 -10.06 -24.52 -20.95
N ARG A 279 -10.53 -23.30 -20.64
CA ARG A 279 -11.39 -22.52 -21.53
C ARG A 279 -10.64 -22.01 -22.75
N LEU A 280 -9.32 -21.80 -22.65
CA LEU A 280 -8.48 -21.35 -23.76
C LEU A 280 -8.28 -22.41 -24.85
N LYS A 281 -8.27 -23.72 -24.50
CA LYS A 281 -7.95 -24.83 -25.42
C LYS A 281 -8.84 -24.92 -26.67
N ARG A 282 -10.04 -24.35 -26.64
CA ARG A 282 -11.01 -24.38 -27.76
C ARG A 282 -11.09 -23.05 -28.52
N ARG A 283 -10.15 -22.12 -28.30
CA ARG A 283 -10.25 -20.75 -28.82
C ARG A 283 -9.24 -20.45 -29.92
N ARG A 284 -9.61 -19.47 -30.74
CA ARG A 284 -8.76 -18.95 -31.81
C ARG A 284 -7.54 -18.26 -31.21
N THR A 285 -6.38 -18.46 -31.84
CA THR A 285 -5.10 -17.84 -31.45
C THR A 285 -5.15 -16.31 -31.41
N SER A 286 -6.06 -15.68 -32.15
CA SER A 286 -6.22 -14.22 -32.19
C SER A 286 -7.02 -13.61 -31.02
N SER A 287 -7.51 -14.42 -30.08
CA SER A 287 -8.31 -13.92 -28.96
C SER A 287 -7.44 -13.30 -27.85
N LYS A 288 -7.86 -12.13 -27.34
CA LYS A 288 -7.29 -11.46 -26.15
C LYS A 288 -7.62 -12.16 -24.82
N LEU A 289 -8.26 -13.33 -24.88
CA LEU A 289 -8.67 -14.08 -23.69
C LEU A 289 -7.48 -14.61 -22.88
N ALA A 290 -6.40 -15.04 -23.53
CA ALA A 290 -5.18 -15.45 -22.82
C ALA A 290 -4.55 -14.28 -22.06
N ASP A 291 -4.45 -13.11 -22.71
CA ASP A 291 -3.97 -11.88 -22.07
C ASP A 291 -4.86 -11.47 -20.89
N LEU A 292 -6.19 -11.63 -21.01
CA LEU A 292 -7.11 -11.38 -19.90
C LEU A 292 -6.88 -12.33 -18.71
N VAL A 293 -6.59 -13.61 -18.96
CA VAL A 293 -6.30 -14.59 -17.89
C VAL A 293 -5.09 -14.15 -17.07
N GLU A 294 -3.98 -13.82 -17.73
CA GLU A 294 -2.78 -13.36 -17.03
C GLU A 294 -3.04 -12.03 -16.30
N PHE A 295 -3.81 -11.12 -16.90
CA PHE A 295 -4.16 -9.86 -16.25
C PHE A 295 -5.00 -10.06 -14.98
N VAL A 296 -6.07 -10.85 -15.07
CA VAL A 296 -6.93 -11.17 -13.91
C VAL A 296 -6.16 -11.90 -12.83
N LEU A 297 -5.24 -12.80 -13.21
CA LEU A 297 -4.39 -13.48 -12.25
C LEU A 297 -3.38 -12.56 -11.58
N SER A 298 -2.98 -11.45 -12.19
CA SER A 298 -2.00 -10.53 -11.59
C SER A 298 -2.55 -9.60 -10.50
N ARG A 299 -3.88 -9.43 -10.39
CA ARG A 299 -4.51 -8.46 -9.46
C ARG A 299 -5.68 -9.06 -8.68
N PRO A 300 -5.95 -8.60 -7.43
CA PRO A 300 -7.10 -9.07 -6.64
C PRO A 300 -8.43 -8.93 -7.40
N ILE A 301 -8.63 -7.79 -8.06
CA ILE A 301 -9.78 -7.50 -8.90
C ILE A 301 -9.34 -6.69 -10.12
N VAL A 302 -10.20 -6.63 -11.13
CA VAL A 302 -10.03 -5.80 -12.33
C VAL A 302 -11.32 -5.08 -12.68
N SER A 303 -11.25 -3.81 -13.07
CA SER A 303 -12.39 -3.09 -13.62
C SER A 303 -12.47 -3.24 -15.14
N THR A 304 -13.65 -2.97 -15.72
CA THR A 304 -13.78 -2.92 -17.19
C THR A 304 -12.82 -1.91 -17.80
N GLY A 305 -12.63 -0.74 -17.16
CA GLY A 305 -11.71 0.30 -17.64
C GLY A 305 -10.25 -0.16 -17.65
N MET A 306 -9.82 -0.86 -16.59
CA MET A 306 -8.48 -1.47 -16.53
C MET A 306 -8.26 -2.47 -17.67
N ILE A 307 -9.26 -3.28 -17.99
CA ILE A 307 -9.17 -4.26 -19.09
C ILE A 307 -9.07 -3.55 -20.44
N GLN A 308 -9.86 -2.50 -20.66
CA GLN A 308 -9.79 -1.70 -21.88
C GLN A 308 -8.40 -1.10 -22.08
N GLU A 309 -7.84 -0.51 -21.02
CA GLU A 309 -6.54 0.15 -21.07
C GLU A 309 -5.40 -0.84 -21.32
N VAL A 310 -5.40 -1.98 -20.62
CA VAL A 310 -4.31 -2.96 -20.68
C VAL A 310 -4.38 -3.80 -21.97
N LEU A 311 -5.57 -4.25 -22.36
CA LEU A 311 -5.74 -5.12 -23.54
C LEU A 311 -6.01 -4.35 -24.84
N LYS A 312 -6.15 -3.02 -24.76
CA LYS A 312 -6.47 -2.14 -25.90
C LYS A 312 -7.72 -2.60 -26.66
N VAL A 313 -8.78 -2.89 -25.90
CA VAL A 313 -10.09 -3.32 -26.44
C VAL A 313 -11.17 -2.29 -26.15
N SER A 314 -12.26 -2.33 -26.93
CA SER A 314 -13.45 -1.53 -26.64
C SER A 314 -14.13 -1.98 -25.34
N LYS A 315 -14.95 -1.12 -24.74
CA LYS A 315 -15.74 -1.45 -23.53
C LYS A 315 -16.59 -2.71 -23.73
N GLN A 316 -17.27 -2.82 -24.87
CA GLN A 316 -18.06 -4.01 -25.19
C GLN A 316 -17.16 -5.26 -25.38
N GLY A 317 -15.99 -5.09 -25.99
CA GLY A 317 -14.99 -6.15 -26.10
C GLY A 317 -14.54 -6.68 -24.74
N ALA A 318 -14.22 -5.78 -23.80
CA ALA A 318 -13.87 -6.14 -22.43
C ALA A 318 -15.00 -6.91 -21.73
N LEU A 319 -16.25 -6.43 -21.80
CA LEU A 319 -17.41 -7.10 -21.20
C LEU A 319 -17.66 -8.50 -21.80
N ASN A 320 -17.48 -8.65 -23.11
CA ASN A 320 -17.59 -9.96 -23.77
C ASN A 320 -16.52 -10.93 -23.26
N LEU A 321 -15.27 -10.48 -23.13
CA LEU A 321 -14.17 -11.31 -22.60
C LEU A 321 -14.40 -11.70 -21.13
N ILE A 322 -14.89 -10.77 -20.30
CA ILE A 322 -15.26 -11.02 -18.89
C ILE A 322 -16.31 -12.12 -18.81
N GLY A 323 -17.41 -12.00 -19.58
CA GLY A 323 -18.49 -12.96 -19.59
C GLY A 323 -18.04 -14.33 -20.09
N GLU A 324 -17.18 -14.36 -21.10
CA GLU A 324 -16.60 -15.59 -21.63
C GLU A 324 -15.71 -16.31 -20.61
N LEU A 325 -14.91 -15.56 -19.86
CA LEU A 325 -14.06 -16.11 -18.80
C LEU A 325 -14.87 -16.50 -17.55
N GLY A 326 -16.09 -15.99 -17.42
CA GLY A 326 -17.00 -16.27 -16.30
C GLY A 326 -16.53 -15.63 -14.99
N LEU A 327 -15.95 -14.43 -15.07
CA LEU A 327 -15.54 -13.69 -13.87
C LEU A 327 -16.75 -13.27 -13.06
N ARG A 328 -16.60 -13.25 -11.74
CA ARG A 328 -17.66 -12.83 -10.83
C ARG A 328 -17.55 -11.33 -10.58
N GLU A 329 -18.69 -10.66 -10.63
CA GLU A 329 -18.78 -9.29 -10.17
C GLU A 329 -18.63 -9.24 -8.64
N MET A 330 -17.63 -8.50 -8.18
CA MET A 330 -17.30 -8.34 -6.76
C MET A 330 -18.03 -7.16 -6.14
N THR A 331 -18.36 -6.17 -6.97
CA THR A 331 -19.00 -4.92 -6.56
C THR A 331 -20.50 -5.00 -6.78
N GLY A 332 -21.32 -4.90 -5.74
CA GLY A 332 -22.78 -4.73 -5.89
C GLY A 332 -23.22 -3.31 -6.31
N ARG A 333 -22.30 -2.47 -6.80
CA ARG A 333 -22.43 -1.00 -6.83
C ARG A 333 -22.82 -0.40 -8.21
N GLY A 334 -23.47 -1.17 -9.08
CA GLY A 334 -24.08 -0.65 -10.32
C GLY A 334 -23.07 -0.19 -11.38
N ARG A 335 -22.79 1.13 -11.46
CA ARG A 335 -22.02 1.74 -12.57
C ARG A 335 -20.53 1.39 -12.57
N PHE A 336 -19.99 1.04 -11.40
CA PHE A 336 -18.58 0.72 -11.20
C PHE A 336 -18.45 -0.77 -10.88
N ARG A 337 -18.31 -1.56 -11.94
CA ARG A 337 -18.21 -3.01 -11.85
C ARG A 337 -16.75 -3.42 -11.81
N ALA A 338 -16.35 -4.08 -10.72
CA ALA A 338 -15.09 -4.78 -10.64
C ALA A 338 -15.32 -6.29 -10.59
N TRP A 339 -14.39 -7.01 -11.19
CA TRP A 339 -14.48 -8.43 -11.46
C TRP A 339 -13.33 -9.15 -10.79
N GLY A 340 -13.61 -10.32 -10.24
CA GLY A 340 -12.64 -11.13 -9.52
C GLY A 340 -12.79 -12.60 -9.83
N ILE A 341 -11.77 -13.33 -9.38
CA ILE A 341 -11.76 -14.79 -9.36
C ILE A 341 -12.61 -15.26 -8.17
N VAL A 342 -13.36 -16.36 -8.35
CA VAL A 342 -14.15 -17.01 -7.27
C VAL A 342 -13.31 -18.02 -6.53
#